data_AF-C4YAC5-F1
#
_entry.id   AF-C4YAC5-F1
#
_cell.length_a   1.000
_cell.length_b   1.000
_cell.length_c   1.000
_cell.angle_alpha   90.00
_cell.angle_beta   90.00
_cell.angle_gamma   90.00
#
_symmetry.space_group_name_H-M   'P 1'
#
loop_
_entity.id
_entity.type
_entity.pdbx_description
1 polymer ?
#
loop_
_entity_poly.entity_id
_entity_poly.type
_entity_poly.pdbx_seq_one_letter_code
_entity_poly.pdbx_strand_id
1 'polypeptide(L)'
;MLPPLDKVPPKPAKCLRFMSFNINGGKSLFNYHPWNSLRTYDNLALALNADILSLQELKIQTDAIAHVASVAKFRAFVSVPKEKKGYSGVALYVRIPTDEDPDHVRQALTVIRAEEGMTGRLLSAEKVQYKDLQPNKAIGGYLEAEEVSQMGLDETSLRRLDTEGRCVVVELAGGTVVFLRILPSQLARIGRGPRVSYGISFCTFEEMPQTPRDGEKCGSHGRYKCQYGSY
;
A
#
# COMPACT_ATOMS: atom_id res chain seq x y z
N MET A 1 -0.89 12.64 -30.19
CA MET A 1 -0.98 11.67 -29.09
C MET A 1 -0.96 12.46 -27.79
N LEU A 2 -1.90 12.24 -26.86
CA LEU A 2 -1.90 12.96 -25.58
C LEU A 2 -0.63 12.63 -24.77
N PRO A 3 -0.03 13.61 -24.07
CA PRO A 3 1.02 13.38 -23.08
C PRO A 3 0.65 12.23 -22.13
N PRO A 4 1.60 11.40 -21.67
CA PRO A 4 1.26 10.20 -20.89
C PRO A 4 0.46 10.46 -19.62
N LEU A 5 0.73 11.57 -18.91
CA LEU A 5 -0.01 11.92 -17.68
C LEU A 5 -1.45 12.34 -17.96
N ASP A 6 -1.74 12.90 -19.14
CA ASP A 6 -3.09 13.29 -19.55
C ASP A 6 -3.97 12.09 -19.87
N LYS A 7 -3.40 10.88 -19.91
CA LYS A 7 -4.15 9.62 -20.05
C LYS A 7 -4.72 9.12 -18.72
N VAL A 8 -4.33 9.72 -17.59
CA VAL A 8 -4.89 9.36 -16.29
C VAL A 8 -6.36 9.80 -16.26
N PRO A 9 -7.32 8.87 -16.08
CA PRO A 9 -8.73 9.22 -16.14
C PRO A 9 -9.11 10.17 -14.99
N PRO A 10 -10.11 11.05 -15.18
CA PRO A 10 -10.63 11.86 -14.08
C PRO A 10 -11.18 10.97 -12.96
N LYS A 11 -11.05 11.41 -11.72
CA LYS A 11 -11.59 10.73 -10.54
C LYS A 11 -12.83 11.51 -10.07
N PRO A 12 -14.01 10.87 -9.93
CA PRO A 12 -15.17 11.52 -9.34
C PRO A 12 -14.88 11.95 -7.90
N ALA A 13 -15.41 13.11 -7.48
CA ALA A 13 -15.12 13.69 -6.16
C ALA A 13 -15.50 12.78 -4.97
N LYS A 14 -16.54 11.95 -5.14
CA LYS A 14 -17.03 11.03 -4.11
C LYS A 14 -16.30 9.67 -4.09
N CYS A 15 -15.35 9.45 -5.01
CA CYS A 15 -14.63 8.20 -5.15
C CYS A 15 -13.20 8.31 -4.65
N LEU A 16 -12.70 7.18 -4.16
CA LEU A 16 -11.29 7.00 -3.82
C LEU A 16 -10.56 6.33 -4.99
N ARG A 17 -9.30 6.67 -5.19
CA ARG A 17 -8.40 5.99 -6.12
C ARG A 17 -7.23 5.37 -5.39
N PHE A 18 -7.17 4.05 -5.48
CA PHE A 18 -6.04 3.23 -5.09
C PHE A 18 -5.15 3.02 -6.30
N MET A 19 -3.87 3.31 -6.12
CA MET A 19 -2.84 3.15 -7.13
C MET A 19 -1.77 2.20 -6.62
N SER A 20 -1.38 1.27 -7.47
CA SER A 20 -0.23 0.41 -7.23
C SER A 20 0.74 0.49 -8.38
N PHE A 21 2.00 0.79 -8.07
CA PHE A 21 3.05 1.03 -9.05
C PHE A 21 4.37 0.42 -8.59
N ASN A 22 4.82 -0.61 -9.30
CA ASN A 22 6.18 -1.11 -9.16
C ASN A 22 7.14 -0.17 -9.91
N ILE A 23 7.91 0.61 -9.16
CA ILE A 23 8.79 1.65 -9.72
C ILE A 23 10.19 1.14 -10.05
N ASN A 24 10.53 -0.06 -9.58
CA ASN A 24 11.82 -0.72 -9.85
C ASN A 24 13.06 0.19 -9.58
N GLY A 25 12.99 1.07 -8.58
CA GLY A 25 14.04 2.01 -8.23
C GLY A 25 13.52 3.41 -7.88
N GLY A 26 13.42 3.69 -6.58
CA GLY A 26 13.00 4.98 -6.04
C GLY A 26 13.95 6.12 -6.39
N LYS A 27 15.26 5.88 -6.33
CA LYS A 27 16.27 6.91 -6.67
C LYS A 27 16.27 7.27 -8.17
N SER A 28 15.92 6.32 -9.04
CA SER A 28 15.98 6.51 -10.49
C SER A 28 14.64 6.89 -11.11
N LEU A 29 13.52 6.78 -10.37
CA LEU A 29 12.17 7.04 -10.88
C LEU A 29 12.09 8.38 -11.65
N PHE A 30 12.59 9.45 -11.03
CA PHE A 30 12.55 10.80 -11.60
C PHE A 30 13.61 11.08 -12.67
N ASN A 31 14.36 10.07 -13.12
CA ASN A 31 15.23 10.18 -14.30
C ASN A 31 14.49 9.83 -15.60
N TYR A 32 13.34 9.16 -15.51
CA TYR A 32 12.60 8.67 -16.66
C TYR A 32 11.37 9.54 -16.94
N HIS A 33 11.09 9.75 -18.23
CA HIS A 33 9.83 10.34 -18.67
C HIS A 33 8.66 9.35 -18.40
N PRO A 34 7.47 9.81 -17.98
CA PRO A 34 7.07 11.21 -17.73
C PRO A 34 7.41 11.73 -16.32
N TRP A 35 7.90 10.87 -15.43
CA TRP A 35 8.05 11.15 -13.99
C TRP A 35 9.08 12.24 -13.70
N ASN A 36 10.11 12.37 -14.54
CA ASN A 36 11.15 13.40 -14.44
C ASN A 36 10.64 14.84 -14.37
N SER A 37 9.42 15.11 -14.86
CA SER A 37 8.76 16.41 -14.75
C SER A 37 8.21 16.71 -13.34
N LEU A 38 7.92 15.68 -12.53
CA LEU A 38 7.22 15.80 -11.24
C LEU A 38 8.18 16.07 -10.07
N ARG A 39 9.38 15.46 -10.12
CA ARG A 39 10.51 15.60 -9.17
C ARG A 39 10.25 15.23 -7.70
N THR A 40 9.02 15.04 -7.26
CA THR A 40 8.66 14.67 -5.89
C THR A 40 7.58 13.58 -5.86
N TYR A 41 7.51 12.84 -4.76
CA TYR A 41 6.48 11.81 -4.56
C TYR A 41 5.08 12.40 -4.35
N ASP A 42 4.96 13.60 -3.77
CA ASP A 42 3.69 14.35 -3.73
C ASP A 42 3.17 14.59 -5.15
N ASN A 43 4.02 15.15 -6.02
CA ASN A 43 3.62 15.46 -7.40
C ASN A 43 3.32 14.19 -8.20
N LEU A 44 4.03 13.09 -7.93
CA LEU A 44 3.72 11.78 -8.48
C LEU A 44 2.30 11.33 -8.10
N ALA A 45 1.96 11.35 -6.81
CA ALA A 45 0.65 10.93 -6.33
C ALA A 45 -0.48 11.83 -6.86
N LEU A 46 -0.26 13.15 -6.91
CA LEU A 46 -1.19 14.11 -7.48
C LEU A 46 -1.40 13.91 -8.99
N ALA A 47 -0.32 13.70 -9.75
CA ALA A 47 -0.41 13.47 -11.20
C ALA A 47 -1.16 12.18 -11.54
N LEU A 48 -1.05 11.16 -10.68
CA LEU A 48 -1.84 9.93 -10.78
C LEU A 48 -3.27 10.08 -10.22
N ASN A 49 -3.59 11.23 -9.63
CA ASN A 49 -4.84 11.54 -8.94
C ASN A 49 -5.20 10.45 -7.91
N ALA A 50 -4.19 9.99 -7.18
CA ALA A 50 -4.27 8.91 -6.20
C ALA A 50 -4.66 9.46 -4.82
N ASP A 51 -5.59 8.80 -4.14
CA ASP A 51 -5.81 9.02 -2.71
C ASP A 51 -4.96 8.06 -1.87
N ILE A 52 -4.76 6.84 -2.36
CA ILE A 52 -3.86 5.86 -1.75
C ILE A 52 -2.91 5.36 -2.83
N LEU A 53 -1.62 5.69 -2.70
CA LEU A 53 -0.57 5.28 -3.63
C LEU A 53 0.36 4.28 -2.96
N SER A 54 0.50 3.12 -3.57
CA SER A 54 1.46 2.11 -3.17
C SER A 54 2.58 1.99 -4.21
N LEU A 55 3.82 2.13 -3.74
CA LEU A 55 5.03 1.97 -4.55
C LEU A 55 5.78 0.72 -4.11
N GLN A 56 6.19 -0.08 -5.08
CA GLN A 56 6.96 -1.31 -4.86
C GLN A 56 8.34 -1.24 -5.51
N GLU A 57 9.26 -2.06 -5.01
CA GLU A 57 10.65 -2.14 -5.49
C GLU A 57 11.35 -0.78 -5.39
N LEU A 58 11.27 -0.14 -4.21
CA LEU A 58 11.96 1.14 -3.98
C LEU A 58 13.47 1.01 -4.17
N LYS A 59 14.07 -0.14 -3.81
CA LYS A 59 15.51 -0.41 -3.93
C LYS A 59 16.38 0.67 -3.29
N ILE A 60 15.90 1.22 -2.18
CA ILE A 60 16.59 2.25 -1.40
C ILE A 60 17.25 1.66 -0.15
N GLN A 61 18.11 2.46 0.46
CA GLN A 61 18.71 2.19 1.76
C GLN A 61 17.97 3.00 2.85
N THR A 62 18.20 2.66 4.11
CA THR A 62 17.51 3.27 5.26
C THR A 62 17.72 4.78 5.37
N ASP A 63 18.90 5.27 4.97
CA ASP A 63 19.25 6.70 4.91
C ASP A 63 18.36 7.51 3.94
N ALA A 64 17.89 6.88 2.87
CA ALA A 64 17.05 7.50 1.87
C ALA A 64 15.55 7.46 2.21
N ILE A 65 15.15 6.80 3.31
CA ILE A 65 13.74 6.75 3.74
C ILE A 65 13.21 8.17 3.99
N ALA A 66 13.97 9.03 4.64
CA ALA A 66 13.55 10.40 4.96
C ALA A 66 13.18 11.19 3.68
N HIS A 67 13.93 10.98 2.59
CA HIS A 67 13.64 11.62 1.31
C HIS A 67 12.35 11.07 0.67
N VAL A 68 12.14 9.74 0.72
CA VAL A 68 10.94 9.11 0.16
C VAL A 68 9.68 9.44 1.00
N ALA A 69 9.83 9.53 2.31
CA ALA A 69 8.76 9.89 3.23
C ALA A 69 8.49 11.39 3.34
N SER A 70 9.32 12.24 2.72
CA SER A 70 9.15 13.70 2.72
C SER A 70 8.04 14.11 1.76
N VAL A 71 6.80 14.00 2.23
CA VAL A 71 5.58 14.40 1.53
C VAL A 71 4.71 15.29 2.41
N ALA A 72 4.07 16.30 1.82
CA ALA A 72 3.26 17.28 2.54
C ALA A 72 1.76 16.96 2.50
N LYS A 73 1.27 16.35 1.40
CA LYS A 73 -0.16 16.09 1.21
C LYS A 73 -0.58 14.66 1.56
N PHE A 74 0.38 13.82 1.92
CA PHE A 74 0.18 12.41 2.20
C PHE A 74 0.87 12.02 3.52
N ARG A 75 0.33 11.01 4.19
CA ARG A 75 1.03 10.24 5.21
C ARG A 75 1.82 9.14 4.51
N ALA A 76 3.11 9.04 4.79
CA ALA A 76 3.98 8.02 4.19
C ALA A 76 4.32 6.91 5.20
N PHE A 77 4.20 5.67 4.77
CA PHE A 77 4.56 4.47 5.52
C PHE A 77 5.54 3.67 4.66
N VAL A 78 6.78 3.56 5.11
CA VAL A 78 7.88 3.00 4.32
C VAL A 78 8.49 1.81 5.06
N SER A 79 8.65 0.70 4.35
CA SER A 79 9.40 -0.46 4.83
C SER A 79 10.51 -0.77 3.85
N VAL A 80 11.72 -1.03 4.36
CA VAL A 80 12.89 -1.39 3.56
C VAL A 80 13.57 -2.62 4.16
N PRO A 81 14.28 -3.43 3.35
CA PRO A 81 14.94 -4.63 3.87
C PRO A 81 15.96 -4.28 4.95
N LYS A 82 15.94 -5.03 6.07
CA LYS A 82 16.86 -4.80 7.19
C LYS A 82 18.26 -5.38 6.94
N GLU A 83 18.33 -6.47 6.16
CA GLU A 83 19.59 -7.16 5.84
C GLU A 83 20.13 -6.78 4.46
N LYS A 84 19.31 -6.95 3.41
CA LYS A 84 19.74 -6.78 2.02
C LYS A 84 19.45 -5.37 1.50
N LYS A 85 20.39 -4.46 1.75
CA LYS A 85 20.34 -3.05 1.30
C LYS A 85 20.03 -2.92 -0.20
N GLY A 86 19.10 -2.03 -0.55
CA GLY A 86 18.79 -1.69 -1.95
C GLY A 86 18.10 -2.78 -2.77
N TYR A 87 17.58 -3.85 -2.15
CA TYR A 87 17.01 -4.98 -2.90
C TYR A 87 15.50 -4.89 -3.15
N SER A 88 14.71 -4.52 -2.15
CA SER A 88 13.25 -4.42 -2.24
C SER A 88 12.79 -3.09 -1.66
N GLY A 89 11.78 -3.08 -0.80
CA GLY A 89 11.25 -1.88 -0.19
C GLY A 89 9.91 -1.48 -0.81
N VAL A 90 9.02 -1.02 0.06
CA VAL A 90 7.69 -0.56 -0.26
C VAL A 90 7.42 0.78 0.40
N ALA A 91 6.64 1.63 -0.25
CA ALA A 91 6.08 2.84 0.35
C ALA A 91 4.58 2.88 0.09
N LEU A 92 3.81 3.17 1.13
CA LEU A 92 2.39 3.45 1.05
C LEU A 92 2.15 4.91 1.42
N TYR A 93 1.44 5.62 0.56
CA TYR A 93 1.04 7.00 0.77
C TYR A 93 -0.47 7.05 0.89
N VAL A 94 -0.98 7.63 1.96
CA VAL A 94 -2.42 7.88 2.15
C VAL A 94 -2.62 9.39 2.20
N ARG A 95 -3.47 9.93 1.30
CA ARG A 95 -3.74 11.35 1.21
C ARG A 95 -4.31 11.85 2.53
N ILE A 96 -3.81 12.99 3.00
CA ILE A 96 -4.38 13.64 4.17
C ILE A 96 -5.74 14.23 3.75
N PRO A 97 -6.86 13.82 4.37
CA PRO A 97 -8.17 14.35 4.03
C PRO A 97 -8.27 15.83 4.41
N THR A 98 -9.09 16.58 3.66
CA THR A 98 -9.35 18.00 3.90
C THR A 98 -10.82 18.24 4.26
N ASP A 99 -11.17 19.46 4.64
CA ASP A 99 -12.54 19.80 5.05
C ASP A 99 -13.53 19.84 3.87
N GLU A 100 -13.02 19.90 2.63
CA GLU A 100 -13.81 19.82 1.40
C GLU A 100 -14.18 18.38 1.00
N ASP A 101 -13.50 17.39 1.59
CA ASP A 101 -13.80 15.99 1.32
C ASP A 101 -15.13 15.57 1.98
N PRO A 102 -15.97 14.78 1.30
CA PRO A 102 -17.14 14.16 1.93
C PRO A 102 -16.76 13.32 3.16
N ASP A 103 -17.64 13.25 4.16
CA ASP A 103 -17.39 12.54 5.43
C ASP A 103 -16.85 11.13 5.23
N HIS A 104 -17.42 10.40 4.29
CA HIS A 104 -16.99 9.06 3.98
C HIS A 104 -15.57 8.96 3.40
N VAL A 105 -15.20 9.91 2.54
CA VAL A 105 -13.84 10.01 1.99
C VAL A 105 -12.85 10.31 3.11
N ARG A 106 -13.22 11.21 4.04
CA ARG A 106 -12.37 11.53 5.21
C ARG A 106 -12.15 10.30 6.09
N GLN A 107 -13.22 9.57 6.40
CA GLN A 107 -13.11 8.32 7.18
C GLN A 107 -12.24 7.28 6.49
N ALA A 108 -12.40 7.11 5.18
CA ALA A 108 -11.63 6.17 4.39
C ALA A 108 -10.16 6.59 4.13
N LEU A 109 -9.78 7.84 4.44
CA LEU A 109 -8.39 8.32 4.36
C LEU A 109 -7.74 8.56 5.72
N THR A 110 -8.51 8.43 6.80
CA THR A 110 -8.00 8.58 8.15
C THR A 110 -7.34 7.28 8.57
N VAL A 111 -6.00 7.27 8.62
CA VAL A 111 -5.23 6.13 9.12
C VAL A 111 -5.31 6.10 10.65
N ILE A 112 -5.77 4.98 11.20
CA ILE A 112 -5.87 4.78 12.66
C ILE A 112 -4.77 3.88 13.20
N ARG A 113 -4.27 2.93 12.39
CA ARG A 113 -3.15 2.05 12.74
C ARG A 113 -2.29 1.78 11.52
N ALA A 114 -1.00 1.53 11.76
CA ALA A 114 -0.04 1.20 10.72
C ALA A 114 1.03 0.26 11.27
N GLU A 115 1.38 -0.76 10.49
CA GLU A 115 2.35 -1.78 10.87
C GLU A 115 3.35 -2.06 9.74
N GLU A 116 4.58 -2.36 10.15
CA GLU A 116 5.62 -2.88 9.28
C GLU A 116 5.54 -4.41 9.26
N GLY A 117 5.56 -5.02 8.08
CA GLY A 117 5.42 -6.47 7.93
C GLY A 117 3.96 -6.93 7.96
N MET A 118 3.74 -8.25 7.86
CA MET A 118 2.42 -8.87 7.86
C MET A 118 2.22 -9.87 8.99
N THR A 119 3.30 -10.35 9.62
CA THR A 119 3.20 -11.43 10.63
C THR A 119 3.14 -10.87 12.06
N GLY A 120 3.37 -9.58 12.23
CA GLY A 120 3.38 -8.89 13.52
C GLY A 120 4.65 -9.13 14.36
N ARG A 121 5.68 -9.79 13.80
CA ARG A 121 6.93 -10.13 14.52
C ARG A 121 7.96 -8.99 14.56
N LEU A 122 7.73 -7.91 13.80
CA LEU A 122 8.58 -6.72 13.87
C LEU A 122 8.23 -5.87 15.09
N LEU A 123 9.23 -5.14 15.59
CA LEU A 123 9.07 -4.23 16.72
C LEU A 123 8.33 -2.97 16.28
N SER A 124 7.35 -2.58 17.08
CA SER A 124 6.66 -1.29 17.03
C SER A 124 7.52 -0.17 17.63
N ALA A 125 6.99 1.05 17.59
CA ALA A 125 7.58 2.20 18.29
C ALA A 125 7.68 1.98 19.82
N GLU A 126 6.81 1.14 20.40
CA GLU A 126 6.85 0.76 21.83
C GLU A 126 7.90 -0.31 22.14
N LYS A 127 8.73 -0.70 21.14
CA LYS A 127 9.76 -1.75 21.24
C LYS A 127 9.21 -3.14 21.61
N VAL A 128 7.91 -3.35 21.40
CA VAL A 128 7.21 -4.62 21.51
C VAL A 128 6.80 -5.08 20.12
N GLN A 129 6.74 -6.39 19.87
CA GLN A 129 6.25 -6.92 18.59
C GLN A 129 4.79 -6.48 18.36
N TYR A 130 4.41 -6.18 17.13
CA TYR A 130 3.03 -5.76 16.83
C TYR A 130 2.00 -6.79 17.32
N LYS A 131 2.30 -8.10 17.19
CA LYS A 131 1.42 -9.17 17.66
C LYS A 131 1.19 -9.21 19.17
N ASP A 132 2.11 -8.62 19.94
CA ASP A 132 2.08 -8.60 21.40
C ASP A 132 1.60 -7.23 21.94
N LEU A 133 1.24 -6.29 21.04
CA LEU A 133 0.60 -5.03 21.44
C LEU A 133 -0.80 -5.27 21.99
N GLN A 134 -1.31 -4.29 22.74
CA GLN A 134 -2.70 -4.29 23.16
C GLN A 134 -3.63 -4.36 21.94
N PRO A 135 -4.78 -5.06 22.00
CA PRO A 135 -5.65 -5.27 20.84
C PRO A 135 -6.13 -3.99 20.15
N ASN A 136 -6.22 -2.88 20.88
CA ASN A 136 -6.60 -1.58 20.34
C ASN A 136 -5.45 -0.80 19.68
N LYS A 137 -4.21 -1.31 19.76
CA LYS A 137 -2.99 -0.71 19.17
C LYS A 137 -2.42 -1.52 18.01
N ALA A 138 -2.73 -2.81 17.94
CA ALA A 138 -2.43 -3.67 16.81
C ALA A 138 -3.53 -3.64 15.75
N ILE A 139 -3.18 -3.89 14.50
CA ILE A 139 -4.13 -4.20 13.42
C ILE A 139 -4.72 -5.60 13.63
N GLY A 140 -3.90 -6.55 14.13
CA GLY A 140 -4.35 -7.90 14.43
C GLY A 140 -4.42 -8.84 13.22
N GLY A 141 -5.10 -9.98 13.40
CA GLY A 141 -5.25 -11.00 12.35
C GLY A 141 -3.98 -11.82 12.09
N TYR A 142 -3.11 -11.95 13.09
CA TYR A 142 -1.87 -12.71 12.98
C TYR A 142 -2.12 -14.22 13.02
N LEU A 143 -1.18 -14.99 12.47
CA LEU A 143 -1.21 -16.44 12.54
C LEU A 143 -0.99 -16.93 13.97
N GLU A 144 -1.83 -17.87 14.39
CA GLU A 144 -1.73 -18.58 15.65
C GLU A 144 -0.65 -19.67 15.59
N ALA A 145 -0.13 -20.08 16.75
CA ALA A 145 0.97 -21.04 16.84
C ALA A 145 0.68 -22.38 16.13
N GLU A 146 -0.57 -22.83 16.19
CA GLU A 146 -1.04 -24.06 15.52
C GLU A 146 -0.97 -23.92 13.99
N GLU A 147 -1.44 -22.80 13.44
CA GLU A 147 -1.41 -22.53 11.99
C GLU A 147 0.03 -22.42 11.47
N VAL A 148 0.89 -21.75 12.24
CA VAL A 148 2.32 -21.63 11.95
C VAL A 148 2.97 -23.01 11.88
N SER A 149 2.67 -23.89 12.84
CA SER A 149 3.18 -25.26 12.89
C SER A 149 2.67 -26.11 11.73
N GLN A 150 1.38 -26.03 11.41
CA GLN A 150 0.77 -26.74 10.27
C GLN A 150 1.37 -26.31 8.92
N MET A 151 1.79 -25.05 8.80
CA MET A 151 2.51 -24.54 7.63
C MET A 151 3.99 -24.93 7.60
N GLY A 152 4.52 -25.60 8.62
CA GLY A 152 5.94 -25.94 8.74
C GLY A 152 6.83 -24.70 8.87
N LEU A 153 6.29 -23.60 9.38
CA LEU A 153 7.01 -22.36 9.62
C LEU A 153 7.43 -22.27 11.09
N ASP A 154 8.47 -21.50 11.36
CA ASP A 154 8.90 -21.14 12.72
C ASP A 154 8.92 -19.62 12.90
N GLU A 155 9.05 -19.18 14.16
CA GLU A 155 9.13 -17.74 14.49
C GLU A 155 10.28 -17.03 13.75
N THR A 156 11.39 -17.73 13.53
CA THR A 156 12.53 -17.22 12.77
C THR A 156 12.15 -16.95 11.32
N SER A 157 11.41 -17.85 10.67
CA SER A 157 10.96 -17.73 9.29
C SER A 157 9.95 -16.60 9.12
N LEU A 158 9.00 -16.45 10.05
CA LEU A 158 8.03 -15.36 10.05
C LEU A 158 8.72 -14.00 10.23
N ARG A 159 9.63 -13.91 11.20
CA ARG A 159 10.43 -12.71 11.40
C ARG A 159 11.25 -12.37 10.16
N ARG A 160 11.91 -13.36 9.56
CA ARG A 160 12.70 -13.18 8.34
C ARG A 160 11.83 -12.62 7.21
N LEU A 161 10.63 -13.18 7.00
CA LEU A 161 9.68 -12.71 5.99
C LEU A 161 9.38 -11.21 6.13
N ASP A 162 9.10 -10.75 7.34
CA ASP A 162 8.81 -9.33 7.57
C ASP A 162 10.05 -8.44 7.41
N THR A 163 11.25 -8.92 7.76
CA THR A 163 12.50 -8.15 7.61
C THR A 163 12.94 -7.92 6.16
N GLU A 164 12.31 -8.59 5.18
CA GLU A 164 12.59 -8.39 3.76
C GLU A 164 12.10 -7.03 3.23
N GLY A 165 11.35 -6.27 4.02
CA GLY A 165 10.90 -4.92 3.64
C GLY A 165 9.87 -4.93 2.51
N ARG A 166 9.00 -5.95 2.48
CA ARG A 166 8.06 -6.20 1.38
C ARG A 166 6.62 -5.87 1.72
N CYS A 167 6.33 -5.52 2.97
CA CYS A 167 4.98 -5.30 3.41
C CYS A 167 4.84 -4.13 4.40
N VAL A 168 3.78 -3.36 4.16
CA VAL A 168 3.23 -2.36 5.07
C VAL A 168 1.73 -2.58 5.09
N VAL A 169 1.13 -2.48 6.27
CA VAL A 169 -0.30 -2.61 6.48
C VAL A 169 -0.80 -1.34 7.16
N VAL A 170 -1.92 -0.80 6.69
CA VAL A 170 -2.60 0.31 7.36
C VAL A 170 -4.07 -0.01 7.53
N GLU A 171 -4.62 0.43 8.66
CA GLU A 171 -6.04 0.37 8.96
C GLU A 171 -6.62 1.78 8.89
N LEU A 172 -7.74 1.90 8.18
CA LEU A 172 -8.45 3.15 7.94
C LEU A 172 -9.70 3.22 8.83
N ALA A 173 -10.08 4.43 9.28
CA ALA A 173 -11.22 4.63 10.17
C ALA A 173 -12.55 4.15 9.59
N GLY A 174 -12.67 4.07 8.25
CA GLY A 174 -13.79 3.44 7.56
C GLY A 174 -13.85 1.91 7.63
N GLY A 175 -13.02 1.26 8.47
CA GLY A 175 -12.99 -0.19 8.65
C GLY A 175 -12.26 -0.97 7.55
N THR A 176 -11.56 -0.28 6.66
CA THR A 176 -10.79 -0.90 5.56
C THR A 176 -9.33 -1.11 5.98
N VAL A 177 -8.82 -2.34 5.80
CA VAL A 177 -7.40 -2.67 5.98
C VAL A 177 -6.74 -2.80 4.61
N VAL A 178 -5.64 -2.08 4.41
CA VAL A 178 -4.90 -2.07 3.14
C VAL A 178 -3.56 -2.76 3.32
N PHE A 179 -3.38 -3.88 2.62
CA PHE A 179 -2.12 -4.62 2.54
C PHE A 179 -1.35 -4.22 1.29
N LEU A 180 -0.18 -3.62 1.47
CA LEU A 180 0.79 -3.48 0.39
C LEU A 180 1.79 -4.62 0.47
N ARG A 181 1.73 -5.60 -0.44
CA ARG A 181 2.66 -6.74 -0.47
C ARG A 181 3.36 -6.88 -1.82
N ILE A 182 4.67 -7.08 -1.78
CA ILE A 182 5.43 -7.66 -2.89
C ILE A 182 5.52 -9.17 -2.68
N LEU A 183 4.97 -9.97 -3.59
CA LEU A 183 5.22 -11.41 -3.62
C LEU A 183 6.68 -11.65 -4.04
N PRO A 184 7.45 -12.49 -3.32
CA PRO A 184 8.76 -12.90 -3.79
C PRO A 184 8.64 -13.52 -5.20
N SER A 185 9.60 -13.22 -6.07
CA SER A 185 9.69 -13.74 -7.44
C SER A 185 9.68 -15.27 -7.53
N GLN A 186 9.79 -15.98 -6.41
CA GLN A 186 9.66 -17.43 -6.34
C GLN A 186 8.21 -17.94 -6.53
N LEU A 187 7.19 -17.11 -6.31
CA LEU A 187 5.80 -17.42 -6.72
C LEU A 187 5.50 -17.01 -8.18
N ALA A 188 6.29 -16.09 -8.76
CA ALA A 188 6.15 -15.70 -10.17
C ALA A 188 6.67 -16.76 -11.17
N ARG A 189 7.27 -17.86 -10.69
CA ARG A 189 7.66 -19.01 -11.54
C ARG A 189 6.52 -19.98 -11.84
N ILE A 190 5.31 -19.72 -11.35
CA ILE A 190 4.09 -20.36 -11.87
C ILE A 190 3.50 -19.44 -12.95
N GLY A 191 4.15 -19.45 -14.13
CA GLY A 191 3.60 -18.88 -15.35
C GLY A 191 4.21 -17.56 -15.84
N ARG A 192 5.03 -17.68 -16.90
CA ARG A 192 5.41 -16.68 -17.93
C ARG A 192 6.66 -15.82 -17.67
N GLY A 193 7.74 -16.19 -18.37
CA GLY A 193 8.64 -15.39 -19.23
C GLY A 193 9.25 -14.05 -18.77
N PRO A 194 10.42 -13.64 -19.31
CA PRO A 194 11.09 -12.41 -18.91
C PRO A 194 10.43 -11.21 -19.59
N ARG A 195 9.58 -10.47 -18.86
CA ARG A 195 9.23 -9.09 -19.19
C ARG A 195 9.24 -8.27 -17.91
N VAL A 196 10.11 -7.27 -17.85
CA VAL A 196 9.98 -6.17 -16.88
C VAL A 196 8.78 -5.35 -17.36
N SER A 197 7.63 -5.61 -16.75
CA SER A 197 6.38 -4.88 -17.01
C SER A 197 6.23 -3.80 -15.94
N TYR A 198 6.24 -2.52 -16.34
CA TYR A 198 5.74 -1.45 -15.47
C TYR A 198 4.22 -1.61 -15.39
N GLY A 199 3.73 -2.23 -14.32
CA GLY A 199 2.30 -2.39 -14.09
C GLY A 199 1.79 -1.24 -13.24
N ILE A 200 0.84 -0.47 -13.76
CA ILE A 200 0.06 0.48 -12.97
C ILE A 200 -1.36 -0.07 -12.87
N SER A 201 -1.77 -0.46 -11.67
CA SER A 201 -3.14 -0.92 -11.42
C SER A 201 -3.95 0.21 -10.79
N PHE A 202 -5.10 0.51 -11.40
CA PHE A 202 -6.06 1.48 -10.92
C PHE A 202 -7.22 0.72 -10.29
N CYS A 203 -7.50 0.98 -9.01
CA CYS A 203 -8.76 0.56 -8.42
C CYS A 203 -9.47 1.79 -7.88
N THR A 204 -10.63 2.11 -8.46
CA THR A 204 -11.51 3.15 -7.92
C THR A 204 -12.55 2.50 -7.03
N PHE A 205 -12.64 2.97 -5.78
CA PHE A 205 -13.67 2.56 -4.85
C PHE A 205 -14.78 3.62 -4.82
N GLU A 206 -16.02 3.17 -5.04
CA GLU A 206 -17.22 3.96 -4.86
C GLU A 206 -17.94 3.42 -3.62
N GLU A 207 -18.29 4.30 -2.69
CA GLU A 207 -19.00 3.90 -1.49
C GLU A 207 -20.38 3.30 -1.82
N MET A 208 -20.75 2.27 -1.06
CA MET A 208 -22.13 1.78 -1.05
C MET A 208 -22.98 2.71 -0.18
N PRO A 209 -24.21 3.06 -0.60
CA PRO A 209 -25.12 3.75 0.29
C PRO A 209 -25.37 2.91 1.55
N GLN A 210 -25.13 3.51 2.71
CA GLN A 210 -25.48 2.96 4.01
C GLN A 210 -27.01 2.93 4.12
N THR A 211 -27.62 1.73 4.03
CA THR A 211 -28.78 1.21 4.79
C THR A 211 -29.65 0.25 3.96
N PRO A 212 -29.97 -0.93 4.50
CA PRO A 212 -31.31 -1.49 4.40
C PRO A 212 -32.11 -1.03 5.63
N ARG A 213 -33.31 -0.51 5.39
CA ARG A 213 -34.36 -0.49 6.42
C ARG A 213 -34.68 -1.94 6.82
N ASP A 214 -35.06 -2.11 8.08
CA ASP A 214 -35.27 -3.37 8.78
C ASP A 214 -35.77 -4.54 7.91
N GLY A 215 -35.01 -5.64 7.89
CA GLY A 215 -35.53 -6.97 7.49
C GLY A 215 -34.87 -7.71 6.32
N GLU A 216 -33.95 -7.10 5.55
CA GLU A 216 -33.33 -7.80 4.41
C GLU A 216 -31.89 -8.28 4.68
N LYS A 217 -31.62 -9.54 4.34
CA LYS A 217 -30.30 -10.19 4.49
C LYS A 217 -29.26 -9.48 3.63
N CYS A 218 -28.10 -9.21 4.25
CA CYS A 218 -26.93 -8.58 3.64
C CYS A 218 -26.43 -9.40 2.42
N GLY A 219 -26.66 -8.90 1.22
CA GLY A 219 -26.02 -9.38 -0.01
C GLY A 219 -24.64 -8.73 -0.15
N SER A 220 -23.59 -9.46 0.16
CA SER A 220 -22.20 -9.02 0.20
C SER A 220 -21.54 -8.87 -1.18
N HIS A 221 -21.87 -7.84 -1.97
CA HIS A 221 -21.10 -7.53 -3.18
C HIS A 221 -21.00 -6.02 -3.41
N GLY A 222 -19.90 -5.41 -2.93
CA GLY A 222 -19.47 -4.10 -3.41
C GLY A 222 -19.11 -4.18 -4.91
N ARG A 223 -19.45 -3.15 -5.70
CA ARG A 223 -19.08 -3.10 -7.12
C ARG A 223 -17.68 -2.52 -7.27
N TYR A 224 -16.71 -3.36 -7.60
CA TYR A 224 -15.35 -2.94 -7.95
C TYR A 224 -15.26 -2.62 -9.44
N LYS A 225 -14.65 -1.48 -9.80
CA LYS A 225 -14.13 -1.27 -11.16
C LYS A 225 -12.60 -1.20 -11.07
N CYS A 226 -11.96 -2.33 -11.35
CA CYS A 226 -10.52 -2.39 -11.57
C CYS A 226 -10.24 -2.08 -13.05
N GLN A 227 -9.45 -1.05 -13.32
CA GLN A 227 -8.95 -0.76 -14.66
C GLN A 227 -7.45 -1.02 -14.66
N TYR A 228 -7.01 -1.93 -15.52
CA TYR A 228 -5.59 -2.19 -15.74
C TYR A 228 -5.09 -1.27 -16.86
N GLY A 229 -4.09 -0.44 -16.56
CA GLY A 229 -3.41 0.39 -17.55
C GLY A 229 -1.96 -0.04 -17.69
N SER A 230 -1.52 -0.30 -18.91
CA SER A 230 -0.11 -0.51 -19.25
C SER A 230 0.47 0.83 -19.72
N TYR A 231 1.60 1.26 -19.16
CA TYR A 231 2.40 2.36 -19.67
C TYR A 231 3.72 1.84 -20.23
#